data_AF-A0A8X6F3H5-F1
#
_entry.id   AF-A0A8X6F3H5-F1
#
_cell.length_a   1.000
_cell.length_b   1.000
_cell.length_c   1.000
_cell.angle_alpha   90.00
_cell.angle_beta   90.00
_cell.angle_gamma   90.00
#
_symmetry.space_group_name_H-M   'P 1'
#
loop_
_entity.id
_entity.type
_entity.pdbx_description
1 polymer ?
#
loop_
_entity_poly.entity_id
_entity_poly.type
_entity_poly.pdbx_seq_one_letter_code
_entity_poly.pdbx_strand_id
1 'polypeptide(L)'
;MAYQRCLRTYAEKCGEDSVNIAFYSFEKQRKIVEVAEEICDADSPLHSNVVDHIGCLFNVTEYGDCSEYARKKLQTVIDILQKAEEDDTESSTDNHRAWQSVNCVFDVQKTACFIAKTQEMCGQGAKDLIIQLMERTNHLGNSCEGMQPDEIEEIVEIMELNEEEQSALKEFINLK
;
A
#
# COMPACT_ATOMS: atom_id res chain seq x y z
N MET A 1 15.45 -13.89 2.71
CA MET A 1 15.24 -15.31 2.31
C MET A 1 15.37 -16.34 3.44
N ALA A 2 16.40 -16.31 4.30
CA ALA A 2 16.55 -17.31 5.39
C ALA A 2 15.44 -17.24 6.47
N TYR A 3 14.94 -16.04 6.75
CA TYR A 3 13.95 -15.78 7.80
C TYR A 3 12.59 -16.45 7.58
N GLN A 4 12.02 -16.41 6.36
CA GLN A 4 10.73 -17.03 6.07
C GLN A 4 10.80 -18.53 5.83
N ARG A 5 11.94 -19.04 5.31
CA ARG A 5 12.18 -20.48 5.29
C ARG A 5 12.24 -21.01 6.72
N CYS A 6 12.84 -20.26 7.64
CA CYS A 6 12.81 -20.56 9.07
C CYS A 6 11.39 -20.53 9.64
N LEU A 7 10.60 -19.49 9.39
CA LEU A 7 9.22 -19.38 9.89
C LEU A 7 8.29 -20.49 9.35
N ARG A 8 8.41 -20.83 8.06
CA ARG A 8 7.66 -21.93 7.43
C ARG A 8 8.05 -23.27 8.04
N THR A 9 9.36 -23.58 8.13
CA THR A 9 9.84 -24.81 8.77
C THR A 9 9.48 -24.86 10.26
N TYR A 10 9.40 -23.73 10.94
CA TYR A 10 8.96 -23.64 12.33
C TYR A 10 7.46 -23.93 12.46
N ALA A 11 6.61 -23.34 11.62
CA ALA A 11 5.17 -23.61 11.59
C ALA A 11 4.87 -25.09 11.28
N GLU A 12 5.55 -25.65 10.28
CA GLU A 12 5.43 -27.08 9.90
C GLU A 12 5.82 -28.04 11.03
N LYS A 13 6.79 -27.65 11.88
CA LYS A 13 7.31 -28.50 12.97
C LYS A 13 6.63 -28.29 14.31
N CYS A 14 6.18 -27.07 14.61
CA CYS A 14 5.74 -26.66 15.94
C CYS A 14 4.23 -26.39 16.03
N GLY A 15 3.49 -26.46 14.92
CA GLY A 15 2.05 -26.23 14.85
C GLY A 15 1.69 -24.76 14.65
N GLU A 16 0.71 -24.51 13.77
CA GLU A 16 0.32 -23.16 13.31
C GLU A 16 -0.16 -22.25 14.44
N ASP A 17 -0.74 -22.83 15.49
CA ASP A 17 -1.23 -22.09 16.67
C ASP A 17 -0.10 -21.36 17.43
N SER A 18 1.13 -21.86 17.37
CA SER A 18 2.31 -21.24 18.00
C SER A 18 2.85 -20.02 17.23
N VAL A 19 2.28 -19.75 16.05
CA VAL A 19 2.68 -18.72 15.09
C VAL A 19 1.52 -17.73 14.87
N ASN A 20 0.43 -17.79 15.65
CA ASN A 20 -0.78 -16.98 15.46
C ASN A 20 -0.57 -15.44 15.45
N ILE A 21 0.48 -14.93 16.09
CA ILE A 21 0.86 -13.49 16.02
C ILE A 21 1.63 -13.17 14.72
N ALA A 22 2.28 -14.16 14.11
CA ALA A 22 2.98 -14.04 12.82
C ALA A 22 2.13 -14.50 11.61
N PHE A 23 1.08 -15.30 11.80
CA PHE A 23 0.24 -15.85 10.72
C PHE A 23 -0.72 -14.83 10.09
N TYR A 24 -1.27 -13.88 10.85
CA TYR A 24 -2.02 -12.75 10.27
C TYR A 24 -1.15 -11.92 9.31
N SER A 25 0.17 -11.92 9.53
CA SER A 25 1.14 -11.33 8.61
C SER A 25 1.57 -12.27 7.49
N PHE A 26 1.32 -13.59 7.60
CA PHE A 26 1.88 -14.58 6.70
C PHE A 26 1.15 -14.63 5.34
N GLU A 27 -0.19 -14.57 5.30
CA GLU A 27 -0.94 -14.43 4.03
C GLU A 27 -0.62 -13.09 3.35
N LYS A 28 -0.60 -11.99 4.11
CA LYS A 28 -0.22 -10.64 3.62
C LYS A 28 1.22 -10.62 3.09
N GLN A 29 2.14 -11.32 3.75
CA GLN A 29 3.52 -11.45 3.32
C GLN A 29 3.70 -12.48 2.19
N ARG A 30 2.83 -13.48 2.04
CA ARG A 30 2.98 -14.53 1.02
C ARG A 30 3.04 -13.94 -0.38
N LYS A 31 2.13 -13.04 -0.72
CA LYS A 31 2.13 -12.35 -2.02
C LYS A 31 3.40 -11.53 -2.26
N ILE A 32 3.87 -10.83 -1.22
CA ILE A 32 5.14 -10.07 -1.27
C ILE A 32 6.32 -11.01 -1.53
N VAL A 33 6.30 -12.20 -0.92
CA VAL A 33 7.35 -13.21 -1.09
C VAL A 33 7.33 -13.83 -2.46
N GLU A 34 6.15 -14.22 -2.97
CA GLU A 34 6.00 -14.77 -4.32
C GLU A 34 6.56 -13.80 -5.36
N VAL A 35 6.21 -12.51 -5.23
CA VAL A 35 6.76 -11.43 -6.07
C VAL A 35 8.29 -11.30 -5.87
N ALA A 36 8.78 -11.34 -4.64
CA ALA A 36 10.21 -11.23 -4.36
C ALA A 36 11.02 -12.43 -4.88
N GLU A 37 10.48 -13.65 -4.80
CA GLU A 37 11.10 -14.87 -5.35
C GLU A 37 11.18 -14.76 -6.87
N GLU A 38 10.13 -14.27 -7.53
CA GLU A 38 10.13 -14.04 -8.98
C GLU A 38 11.09 -12.91 -9.40
N ILE A 39 11.23 -11.84 -8.61
CA ILE A 39 12.25 -10.80 -8.84
C ILE A 39 13.67 -11.37 -8.66
N CYS A 40 13.87 -12.36 -7.78
CA CYS A 40 15.19 -12.97 -7.56
C CYS A 40 15.56 -14.00 -8.63
N ASP A 41 14.58 -14.51 -9.38
CA ASP A 41 14.81 -15.46 -10.46
C ASP A 41 15.31 -14.72 -11.71
N ALA A 42 16.58 -14.89 -12.06
CA ALA A 42 17.22 -14.18 -13.17
C ALA A 42 16.58 -14.48 -14.53
N ASP A 43 15.89 -15.62 -14.67
CA ASP A 43 15.19 -16.01 -15.90
C ASP A 43 13.76 -15.46 -15.98
N SER A 44 13.27 -14.82 -14.90
CA SER A 44 11.95 -14.22 -14.86
C SER A 44 11.87 -12.91 -15.66
N PRO A 45 10.80 -12.69 -16.45
CA PRO A 45 10.53 -11.39 -17.08
C PRO A 45 10.44 -10.24 -16.06
N LEU A 46 9.96 -10.52 -14.85
CA LEU A 46 9.86 -9.52 -13.79
C LEU A 46 11.24 -9.09 -13.28
N HIS A 47 12.20 -10.03 -13.20
CA HIS A 47 13.58 -9.72 -12.81
C HIS A 47 14.20 -8.70 -13.76
N SER A 48 14.14 -8.96 -15.08
CA SER A 48 14.68 -8.02 -16.08
C SER A 48 14.02 -6.65 -15.97
N ASN A 49 12.69 -6.62 -15.83
CA ASN A 49 11.96 -5.36 -15.76
C ASN A 49 12.30 -4.56 -14.48
N VAL A 50 12.50 -5.24 -13.34
CA VAL A 50 12.96 -4.59 -12.11
C VAL A 50 14.39 -4.10 -12.24
N VAL A 51 15.32 -4.90 -12.75
CA VAL A 51 16.72 -4.52 -12.92
C VAL A 51 16.86 -3.27 -13.80
N ASP A 52 16.05 -3.16 -14.86
CA ASP A 52 16.07 -2.04 -15.78
C ASP A 52 15.62 -0.71 -15.13
N HIS A 53 14.77 -0.76 -14.11
CA HIS A 53 14.16 0.43 -13.49
C HIS A 53 14.65 0.71 -12.06
N ILE A 54 15.25 -0.26 -11.36
CA ILE A 54 15.56 -0.17 -9.92
C ILE A 54 16.48 1.00 -9.57
N GLY A 55 17.45 1.32 -10.44
CA GLY A 55 18.36 2.44 -10.25
C GLY A 55 17.64 3.79 -10.20
N CYS A 56 16.59 3.96 -11.02
CA CYS A 56 15.78 5.17 -10.99
C CYS A 56 14.79 5.15 -9.81
N LEU A 57 14.12 4.02 -9.57
CA LEU A 57 13.16 3.87 -8.47
C LEU A 57 13.79 4.14 -7.09
N PHE A 58 15.06 3.79 -6.90
CA PHE A 58 15.80 4.12 -5.68
C PHE A 58 15.85 5.63 -5.42
N ASN A 59 16.05 6.44 -6.46
CA ASN A 59 16.03 7.90 -6.34
C ASN A 59 14.61 8.42 -6.01
N VAL A 60 13.56 7.79 -6.54
CA VAL A 60 12.19 8.17 -6.17
C VAL A 60 11.94 7.95 -4.68
N THR A 61 12.47 6.87 -4.09
CA THR A 61 12.33 6.61 -2.64
C THR A 61 13.16 7.53 -1.76
N GLU A 62 14.30 8.03 -2.23
CA GLU A 62 15.17 8.93 -1.47
C GLU A 62 14.75 10.41 -1.57
N TYR A 63 14.16 10.82 -2.70
CA TYR A 63 13.78 12.21 -2.98
C TYR A 63 12.26 12.47 -2.92
N GLY A 64 11.45 11.41 -2.89
CA GLY A 64 10.00 11.49 -2.86
C GLY A 64 9.51 11.91 -1.47
N ASP A 65 9.25 13.20 -1.27
CA ASP A 65 8.63 13.74 -0.05
C ASP A 65 7.12 13.42 0.06
N CYS A 66 6.72 12.26 -0.48
CA CYS A 66 5.34 11.77 -0.45
C CYS A 66 4.85 11.54 0.98
N SER A 67 5.77 11.37 1.95
CA SER A 67 5.40 11.24 3.35
C SER A 67 5.05 12.58 4.01
N GLU A 68 5.76 13.68 3.72
CA GLU A 68 5.39 15.01 4.24
C GLU A 68 4.13 15.53 3.54
N TYR A 69 4.02 15.32 2.24
CA TYR A 69 2.82 15.65 1.47
C TYR A 69 1.59 14.90 1.97
N ALA A 70 1.71 13.59 2.21
CA ALA A 70 0.64 12.79 2.77
C ALA A 70 0.25 13.26 4.18
N ARG A 71 1.21 13.61 5.04
CA ARG A 71 0.91 14.13 6.39
C ARG A 71 0.09 15.42 6.39
N LYS A 72 0.38 16.37 5.50
CA LYS A 72 -0.33 17.66 5.46
C LYS A 72 -1.80 17.51 5.07
N LYS A 73 -2.10 16.62 4.13
CA LYS A 73 -3.48 16.34 3.69
C LYS A 73 -4.22 15.39 4.65
N LEU A 74 -3.49 14.47 5.28
CA LEU A 74 -4.04 13.58 6.31
C LEU A 74 -4.47 14.33 7.57
N GLN A 75 -3.76 15.39 7.96
CA GLN A 75 -4.16 16.22 9.10
C GLN A 75 -5.58 16.78 8.89
N THR A 76 -5.93 17.19 7.67
CA THR A 76 -7.29 17.63 7.33
C THR A 76 -8.32 16.52 7.53
N VAL A 77 -8.02 15.29 7.14
CA VAL A 77 -8.91 14.13 7.32
C VAL A 77 -9.04 13.78 8.81
N ILE A 78 -7.94 13.80 9.56
CA ILE A 78 -7.94 13.58 11.01
C ILE A 78 -8.78 14.65 11.71
N ASP A 79 -8.64 15.92 11.33
CA ASP A 79 -9.40 17.03 11.91
C ASP A 79 -10.90 16.92 11.61
N ILE A 80 -11.27 16.39 10.43
CA ILE A 80 -12.67 16.12 10.06
C ILE A 80 -13.23 14.95 10.88
N LEU A 81 -12.48 13.85 11.00
CA LEU A 81 -12.91 12.67 11.75
C LEU A 81 -13.00 12.94 13.26
N GLN A 82 -12.06 13.71 13.82
CA GLN A 82 -12.10 14.12 15.22
C GLN A 82 -13.31 15.01 15.53
N LYS A 83 -13.68 15.91 14.61
CA LYS A 83 -14.91 16.72 14.76
C LYS A 83 -16.17 15.88 14.68
N ALA A 84 -16.20 14.83 13.86
CA ALA A 84 -17.32 13.91 13.77
C ALA A 84 -17.46 13.05 15.05
N GLU A 85 -16.34 12.64 15.67
CA GLU A 85 -16.34 11.93 16.96
C GLU A 85 -16.75 12.82 18.15
N GLU A 86 -16.47 14.13 18.09
CA GLU A 86 -16.92 15.07 19.14
C GLU A 86 -18.44 15.31 19.12
N ASP A 87 -19.10 15.11 17.98
CA ASP A 87 -20.55 15.27 17.80
C ASP A 87 -21.36 13.98 18.08
N ASP A 88 -20.72 12.80 18.10
CA ASP A 88 -21.40 11.50 18.29
C ASP A 88 -20.96 10.81 19.61
N THR A 89 -21.92 10.56 20.51
CA THR A 89 -21.65 10.23 21.93
C THR A 89 -21.63 8.73 22.26
N GLU A 90 -21.44 7.83 21.30
CA GLU A 90 -21.49 6.38 21.58
C GLU A 90 -20.41 5.54 20.86
N SER A 91 -19.82 4.63 21.64
CA SER A 91 -19.10 3.40 21.25
C SER A 91 -17.59 3.48 20.91
N SER A 92 -16.80 2.65 21.61
CA SER A 92 -15.37 2.44 21.40
C SER A 92 -15.02 1.59 20.16
N THR A 93 -16.02 1.01 19.50
CA THR A 93 -15.86 0.21 18.27
C THR A 93 -15.71 1.08 17.02
N ASP A 94 -16.29 2.29 17.03
CA ASP A 94 -16.21 3.22 15.90
C ASP A 94 -14.80 3.79 15.71
N ASN A 95 -14.05 3.95 16.80
CA ASN A 95 -12.69 4.48 16.78
C ASN A 95 -11.72 3.56 15.99
N HIS A 96 -11.85 2.23 16.10
CA HIS A 96 -11.00 1.31 15.33
C HIS A 96 -11.25 1.41 13.83
N ARG A 97 -12.51 1.52 13.42
CA ARG A 97 -12.90 1.68 12.01
C ARG A 97 -12.45 3.04 11.47
N ALA A 98 -12.59 4.10 12.25
CA ALA A 98 -12.10 5.43 11.90
C ALA A 98 -10.58 5.43 11.66
N TRP A 99 -9.80 4.84 12.57
CA TRP A 99 -8.34 4.69 12.39
C TRP A 99 -7.97 3.83 11.18
N GLN A 100 -8.74 2.78 10.92
CA GLN A 100 -8.53 1.93 9.73
C GLN A 100 -8.75 2.73 8.45
N SER A 101 -9.81 3.53 8.38
CA SER A 101 -10.05 4.45 7.27
C SER A 101 -8.90 5.45 7.12
N VAL A 102 -8.44 6.08 8.21
CA VAL A 102 -7.28 7.00 8.18
C VAL A 102 -6.01 6.31 7.63
N ASN A 103 -5.74 5.08 8.04
CA ASN A 103 -4.58 4.34 7.53
C ASN A 103 -4.72 4.01 6.03
N CYS A 104 -5.91 3.59 5.60
CA CYS A 104 -6.19 3.38 4.19
C CYS A 104 -5.97 4.66 3.37
N VAL A 105 -6.53 5.80 3.82
CA VAL A 105 -6.35 7.13 3.22
C VAL A 105 -4.86 7.44 3.03
N PHE A 106 -4.07 7.22 4.08
CA PHE A 106 -2.65 7.53 4.09
C PHE A 106 -1.86 6.67 3.11
N ASP A 107 -2.15 5.37 3.05
CA ASP A 107 -1.49 4.44 2.15
C ASP A 107 -1.90 4.68 0.69
N VAL A 108 -3.18 4.98 0.45
CA VAL A 108 -3.70 5.42 -0.86
C VAL A 108 -2.98 6.68 -1.33
N GLN A 109 -2.83 7.69 -0.46
CA GLN A 109 -2.15 8.94 -0.83
C GLN A 109 -0.69 8.73 -1.17
N LYS A 110 0.01 7.99 -0.31
CA LYS A 110 1.42 7.68 -0.51
C LYS A 110 1.62 6.93 -1.80
N THR A 111 0.74 5.98 -2.09
CA THR A 111 0.75 5.22 -3.33
C THR A 111 0.55 6.13 -4.54
N ALA A 112 -0.47 7.00 -4.52
CA ALA A 112 -0.74 7.93 -5.61
C ALA A 112 0.45 8.87 -5.88
N CYS A 113 1.01 9.48 -4.82
CA CYS A 113 2.19 10.33 -4.94
C CYS A 113 3.41 9.54 -5.46
N PHE A 114 3.63 8.34 -4.95
CA PHE A 114 4.75 7.50 -5.37
C PHE A 114 4.64 7.13 -6.85
N ILE A 115 3.46 6.71 -7.31
CA ILE A 115 3.20 6.40 -8.72
C ILE A 115 3.43 7.64 -9.61
N ALA A 116 2.89 8.79 -9.22
CA ALA A 116 3.06 10.04 -9.97
C ALA A 116 4.54 10.44 -10.07
N LYS A 117 5.28 10.38 -8.95
CA LYS A 117 6.72 10.67 -8.93
C LYS A 117 7.54 9.66 -9.72
N THR A 118 7.17 8.39 -9.67
CA THR A 118 7.80 7.36 -10.52
C THR A 118 7.58 7.68 -12.00
N GLN A 119 6.38 8.08 -12.40
CA GLN A 119 6.12 8.46 -13.79
C GLN A 119 6.95 9.69 -14.20
N GLU A 120 6.97 10.72 -13.37
CA GLU A 120 7.71 11.97 -13.60
C GLU A 120 9.22 11.72 -13.74
N MET A 121 9.79 10.93 -12.83
CA MET A 121 11.25 10.76 -12.72
C MET A 121 11.80 9.61 -13.57
N CYS A 122 11.03 8.53 -13.71
CA CYS A 122 11.47 7.26 -14.27
C CYS A 122 10.70 6.84 -15.53
N GLY A 123 9.67 7.60 -15.92
CA GLY A 123 8.87 7.35 -17.11
C GLY A 123 7.79 6.28 -16.93
N GLN A 124 7.01 6.06 -18.00
CA GLN A 124 5.83 5.20 -17.97
C GLN A 124 6.15 3.74 -17.63
N GLY A 125 7.23 3.17 -18.17
CA GLY A 125 7.59 1.77 -17.90
C GLY A 125 7.86 1.47 -16.41
N ALA A 126 8.50 2.40 -15.70
CA ALA A 126 8.70 2.30 -14.26
C ALA A 126 7.38 2.42 -13.48
N LYS A 127 6.48 3.31 -13.92
CA LYS A 127 5.14 3.45 -13.34
C LYS A 127 4.34 2.16 -13.49
N ASP A 128 4.31 1.59 -14.69
CA ASP A 128 3.59 0.35 -14.98
C ASP A 128 4.11 -0.81 -14.13
N LEU A 129 5.43 -0.89 -13.95
CA LEU A 129 6.06 -1.86 -13.06
C LEU A 129 5.61 -1.68 -11.61
N ILE A 130 5.60 -0.45 -11.07
CA ILE A 130 5.17 -0.19 -9.69
C ILE A 130 3.70 -0.57 -9.49
N ILE A 131 2.81 -0.19 -10.42
CA ILE A 131 1.40 -0.56 -10.37
C ILE A 131 1.25 -2.08 -10.37
N GLN A 132 1.93 -2.78 -11.29
CA GLN A 132 1.94 -4.24 -11.35
C GLN A 132 2.42 -4.88 -10.03
N LEU A 133 3.49 -4.36 -9.43
CA LEU A 133 4.01 -4.87 -8.16
C LEU A 133 3.01 -4.65 -7.01
N MET A 134 2.37 -3.48 -6.95
CA MET A 134 1.39 -3.15 -5.92
C MET A 134 0.13 -4.00 -6.02
N GLU A 135 -0.34 -4.30 -7.23
CA GLU A 135 -1.46 -5.22 -7.48
C GLU A 135 -1.12 -6.64 -7.03
N ARG A 136 0.01 -7.16 -7.51
CA ARG A 136 0.43 -8.53 -7.21
C ARG A 136 0.68 -8.76 -5.73
N THR A 137 1.14 -7.73 -5.02
CA THR A 137 1.32 -7.75 -3.55
C THR A 137 0.06 -7.44 -2.76
N ASN A 138 -1.06 -7.11 -3.43
CA ASN A 138 -2.32 -6.68 -2.82
C ASN A 138 -2.14 -5.49 -1.87
N HIS A 139 -1.35 -4.49 -2.27
CA HIS A 139 -0.97 -3.38 -1.41
C HIS A 139 -2.19 -2.68 -0.78
N LEU A 140 -3.14 -2.18 -1.59
CA LEU A 140 -4.34 -1.54 -1.06
C LEU A 140 -5.31 -2.49 -0.38
N GLY A 141 -5.43 -3.74 -0.85
CA GLY A 141 -6.29 -4.71 -0.18
C GLY A 141 -5.82 -5.00 1.25
N ASN A 142 -4.53 -4.85 1.53
CA ASN A 142 -3.97 -5.02 2.87
C ASN A 142 -4.16 -3.76 3.75
N SER A 143 -4.08 -2.57 3.16
CA SER A 143 -4.19 -1.27 3.85
C SER A 143 -5.62 -0.79 4.05
N CYS A 144 -6.52 -1.18 3.14
CA CYS A 144 -7.94 -0.80 3.12
C CYS A 144 -8.85 -2.02 3.34
N GLU A 145 -8.36 -3.03 4.06
CA GLU A 145 -9.13 -4.23 4.37
C GLU A 145 -10.47 -3.87 5.02
N GLY A 146 -11.57 -4.45 4.55
CA GLY A 146 -12.91 -4.18 5.10
C GLY A 146 -13.57 -2.88 4.66
N MET A 147 -12.89 -2.03 3.87
CA MET A 147 -13.50 -0.86 3.24
C MET A 147 -14.15 -1.23 1.91
N GLN A 148 -15.33 -0.66 1.65
CA GLN A 148 -15.99 -0.76 0.37
C GLN A 148 -15.37 0.22 -0.65
N PRO A 149 -15.40 -0.06 -1.96
CA PRO A 149 -14.82 0.82 -2.97
C PRO A 149 -15.36 2.25 -2.96
N ASP A 150 -16.66 2.42 -2.69
CA ASP A 150 -17.33 3.72 -2.56
C ASP A 150 -16.83 4.51 -1.34
N GLU A 151 -16.54 3.85 -0.22
CA GLU A 151 -15.91 4.50 0.94
C GLU A 151 -14.50 5.02 0.61
N ILE A 152 -13.75 4.29 -0.23
CA ILE A 152 -12.42 4.72 -0.69
C ILE A 152 -12.55 5.89 -1.66
N GLU A 153 -13.52 5.88 -2.57
CA GLU A 153 -13.77 7.00 -3.50
C GLU A 153 -14.14 8.29 -2.77
N GLU A 154 -15.05 8.22 -1.79
CA GLU A 154 -15.43 9.39 -0.97
C GLU A 154 -14.22 9.99 -0.25
N ILE A 155 -13.38 9.12 0.32
CA ILE A 155 -12.11 9.53 0.93
C ILE A 155 -11.20 10.23 -0.08
N VAL A 156 -11.05 9.69 -1.29
CA VAL A 156 -10.21 10.26 -2.34
C VAL A 156 -10.69 11.64 -2.77
N GLU A 157 -12.00 11.87 -2.78
CA GLU A 157 -12.59 13.19 -3.06
C GLU A 157 -12.21 14.21 -1.97
N ILE A 158 -12.26 13.81 -0.70
CA ILE A 158 -11.92 14.68 0.46
C ILE A 158 -10.43 15.06 0.48
N MET A 159 -9.56 14.21 -0.06
CA MET A 159 -8.11 14.42 -0.02
C MET A 159 -7.61 15.55 -0.92
N GLU A 160 -8.46 16.10 -1.81
CA GLU A 160 -8.10 17.17 -2.74
C GLU A 160 -6.78 16.87 -3.48
N LEU A 161 -6.65 15.64 -3.99
CA LEU A 161 -5.49 15.22 -4.78
C LEU A 161 -5.39 16.08 -6.06
N ASN A 162 -4.17 16.33 -6.53
CA ASN A 162 -3.99 17.00 -7.82
C ASN A 162 -4.39 16.10 -9.00
N GLU A 163 -4.50 16.64 -10.21
CA GLU A 163 -4.97 15.89 -11.39
C GLU A 163 -4.11 14.64 -11.70
N GLU A 164 -2.79 14.74 -11.54
CA GLU A 164 -1.86 13.64 -11.78
C GLU A 164 -2.02 12.53 -10.74
N GLU A 165 -2.17 12.89 -9.46
CA GLU A 165 -2.41 11.97 -8.34
C GLU A 165 -3.78 11.29 -8.46
N GLN A 166 -4.83 12.04 -8.78
CA GLN A 166 -6.16 11.50 -9.04
C GLN A 166 -6.14 10.53 -10.21
N SER A 167 -5.45 10.87 -11.31
CA SER A 167 -5.36 10.00 -12.47
C SER A 167 -4.59 8.73 -12.16
N ALA A 168 -3.44 8.84 -11.48
CA ALA A 168 -2.62 7.71 -11.07
C ALA A 168 -3.40 6.76 -10.15
N LEU A 169 -4.15 7.32 -9.21
CA LEU A 169 -4.93 6.53 -8.28
C LEU A 169 -6.14 5.86 -8.93
N LYS A 170 -6.85 6.56 -9.82
CA LYS A 170 -7.96 5.97 -10.60
C LYS A 170 -7.48 4.83 -11.48
N GLU A 171 -6.32 4.97 -12.12
CA GLU A 171 -5.71 3.91 -12.91
C GLU A 171 -5.43 2.67 -12.05
N PHE A 172 -4.91 2.88 -10.85
CA PHE A 172 -4.61 1.80 -9.90
C PHE A 172 -5.86 1.14 -9.27
N ILE A 173 -6.91 1.91 -8.96
CA ILE A 173 -8.17 1.38 -8.40
C ILE A 173 -8.97 0.58 -9.44
N ASN A 174 -8.99 1.04 -10.70
CA ASN A 174 -9.78 0.43 -11.79
C ASN A 174 -9.17 -0.84 -12.39
N LEU A 175 -8.01 -1.30 -11.91
CA LEU A 175 -7.37 -2.55 -12.33
C LEU A 175 -7.85 -3.78 -11.51
N LYS A 176 -8.75 -3.58 -10.54
CA LYS A 176 -9.50 -4.65 -9.85
C LYS A 176 -10.67 -5.17 -10.69
#